data_AF-X6ET14-F1
#
_entry.id   AF-X6ET14-F1
#
_cell.length_a   1.000
_cell.length_b   1.000
_cell.length_c   1.000
_cell.angle_alpha   90.00
_cell.angle_beta   90.00
_cell.angle_gamma   90.00
#
_symmetry.space_group_name_H-M   'P 1'
#
loop_
_entity.id
_entity.type
_entity.pdbx_description
1 polymer ?
#
loop_
_entity_poly.entity_id
_entity_poly.type
_entity_poly.pdbx_seq_one_letter_code
_entity_poly.pdbx_strand_id
1 'polypeptide(L)'
;MNDLSNEFRELIAAAERVSADMGKIVRDVLQAGLDQPLDRDEARTLLGRVLTVMRERAEAREDRVVAAQMTADIDTLIDRVEAVRVALRPQSPADQPSIQLVSYNGVQPRPIRPTPVFHERSVPVWEGFVRTRDINLWGENQRIDIHLNQFFQVHGRTPEADELLAIMLGKMSLPGLAEDDQFEIEVLARSIAANGVRKPPIIDREGNLLDGNRRITACYFILNSNDFDADQKRRAEWVQVWQLTEHATEDDREAVIVSLNFEPDHKQDWPQYVKARKVYEHWQALLALEGRANPAPARQKDIRRAIARKFAIATDEVSRYVGMIELASEFEDYHVTEGKKDKYAVKHKAEKYFQYFDELGKGRRNGVLAALNDDESFKSLVYDLLYDDKFKNWNQIRELRAVSLDDEAMACFREAGQRNRKEGQQLIDTGIALSKANREVERTVGANKRVEVFTKWLENAPVKIFRPGPPDALSQENLHRLYRALKLVESYVVPSDASTSSEAHHAG
;
A
#
# COMPACT_ATOMS: atom_id res chain seq x y z
N MET A 1 -28.35 -27.06 -0.29
CA MET A 1 -27.38 -25.94 -0.25
C MET A 1 -28.01 -24.59 0.14
N ASN A 2 -29.27 -24.29 -0.20
CA ASN A 2 -29.91 -22.99 0.13
C ASN A 2 -30.49 -22.83 1.56
N ASP A 3 -30.57 -23.87 2.37
CA ASP A 3 -31.20 -23.81 3.70
C ASP A 3 -30.23 -23.31 4.79
N LEU A 4 -28.98 -23.76 4.75
CA LEU A 4 -27.95 -23.46 5.76
C LEU A 4 -27.42 -22.02 5.71
N SER A 5 -27.37 -21.41 4.52
CA SER A 5 -27.10 -19.96 4.38
C SER A 5 -28.23 -19.10 4.92
N ASN A 6 -29.47 -19.60 4.93
CA ASN A 6 -30.60 -18.89 5.51
C ASN A 6 -30.59 -18.99 7.04
N GLU A 7 -30.31 -20.16 7.61
CA GLU A 7 -30.15 -20.30 9.08
C GLU A 7 -28.99 -19.45 9.63
N PHE A 8 -27.87 -19.37 8.93
CA PHE A 8 -26.74 -18.52 9.35
C PHE A 8 -27.08 -17.02 9.27
N ARG A 9 -27.84 -16.61 8.23
CA ARG A 9 -28.38 -15.24 8.14
C ARG A 9 -29.41 -14.94 9.22
N GLU A 10 -30.22 -15.92 9.62
CA GLU A 10 -31.16 -15.75 10.74
C GLU A 10 -30.44 -15.58 12.08
N LEU A 11 -29.31 -16.26 12.27
CA LEU A 11 -28.47 -16.12 13.46
C LEU A 11 -27.77 -14.75 13.52
N ILE A 12 -27.29 -14.26 12.37
CA ILE A 12 -26.77 -12.89 12.21
C ILE A 12 -27.89 -11.88 12.48
N ALA A 13 -29.09 -12.07 11.92
CA ALA A 13 -30.24 -11.19 12.14
C ALA A 13 -30.72 -11.20 13.61
N ALA A 14 -30.59 -12.32 14.31
CA ALA A 14 -30.86 -12.42 15.74
C ALA A 14 -29.80 -11.66 16.58
N ALA A 15 -28.52 -11.76 16.21
CA ALA A 15 -27.44 -10.99 16.83
C ALA A 15 -27.59 -9.47 16.57
N GLU A 16 -28.04 -9.08 15.37
CA GLU A 16 -28.33 -7.68 15.01
C GLU A 16 -29.49 -7.10 15.84
N ARG A 17 -30.53 -7.88 16.13
CA ARG A 17 -31.66 -7.44 16.99
C ARG A 17 -31.26 -7.15 18.43
N VAL A 18 -30.21 -7.79 18.93
CA VAL A 18 -29.68 -7.57 20.29
C VAL A 18 -28.66 -6.41 20.33
N SER A 19 -28.17 -5.94 19.17
CA SER A 19 -26.92 -5.17 19.07
C SER A 19 -26.94 -4.06 18.01
N ALA A 20 -27.92 -3.15 18.09
CA ALA A 20 -27.99 -1.97 17.21
C ALA A 20 -26.70 -1.13 17.17
N ASP A 21 -25.86 -1.17 18.22
CA ASP A 21 -24.57 -0.44 18.30
C ASP A 21 -23.32 -1.30 18.02
N MET A 22 -23.47 -2.60 17.77
CA MET A 22 -22.34 -3.55 17.60
C MET A 22 -22.28 -4.15 16.20
N GLY A 23 -23.15 -3.70 15.30
CA GLY A 23 -23.29 -4.27 13.97
C GLY A 23 -22.00 -4.27 13.15
N LYS A 24 -21.10 -3.30 13.30
CA LYS A 24 -19.87 -3.24 12.49
C LYS A 24 -18.81 -4.24 12.96
N ILE A 25 -18.51 -4.30 14.26
CA ILE A 25 -17.45 -5.16 14.80
C ILE A 25 -17.82 -6.64 14.67
N VAL A 26 -19.07 -7.01 14.97
CA VAL A 26 -19.52 -8.40 14.83
C VAL A 26 -19.60 -8.81 13.35
N ARG A 27 -20.02 -7.91 12.45
CA ARG A 27 -19.94 -8.17 10.99
C ARG A 27 -18.50 -8.34 10.53
N ASP A 28 -17.60 -7.44 10.91
CA ASP A 28 -16.20 -7.48 10.47
C ASP A 28 -15.51 -8.77 10.98
N VAL A 29 -15.82 -9.21 12.20
CA VAL A 29 -15.27 -10.44 12.81
C VAL A 29 -15.85 -11.71 12.19
N LEU A 30 -17.16 -11.75 11.90
CA LEU A 30 -17.80 -12.90 11.23
C LEU A 30 -17.46 -12.96 9.74
N GLN A 31 -17.30 -11.81 9.08
CA GLN A 31 -16.85 -11.70 7.70
C GLN A 31 -15.39 -12.12 7.57
N ALA A 32 -14.53 -11.73 8.52
CA ALA A 32 -13.15 -12.21 8.57
C ALA A 32 -13.06 -13.75 8.72
N GLY A 33 -13.98 -14.37 9.47
CA GLY A 33 -14.08 -15.82 9.59
C GLY A 33 -14.63 -16.54 8.35
N LEU A 34 -15.35 -15.83 7.48
CA LEU A 34 -15.80 -16.32 6.16
C LEU A 34 -14.70 -16.17 5.10
N ASP A 35 -13.90 -15.10 5.19
CA ASP A 35 -12.88 -14.76 4.20
C ASP A 35 -11.53 -15.48 4.46
N GLN A 36 -11.23 -15.84 5.73
CA GLN A 36 -10.11 -16.70 6.12
C GLN A 36 -10.54 -17.68 7.23
N PRO A 37 -10.45 -19.01 7.03
CA PRO A 37 -10.88 -19.96 8.04
C PRO A 37 -9.90 -19.98 9.22
N LEU A 38 -10.31 -19.37 10.34
CA LEU A 38 -9.59 -19.38 11.62
C LEU A 38 -9.35 -20.83 12.11
N ASP A 39 -8.22 -21.07 12.76
CA ASP A 39 -7.96 -22.38 13.37
C ASP A 39 -8.88 -22.64 14.58
N ARG A 40 -8.86 -23.87 15.13
CA ARG A 40 -9.77 -24.28 16.22
C ARG A 40 -9.61 -23.43 17.48
N ASP A 41 -8.37 -23.11 17.84
CA ASP A 41 -8.07 -22.37 19.06
C ASP A 41 -8.28 -20.88 18.85
N GLU A 42 -8.05 -20.38 17.64
CA GLU A 42 -8.34 -19.01 17.21
C GLU A 42 -9.85 -18.73 17.17
N ALA A 43 -10.66 -19.59 16.56
CA ALA A 43 -12.11 -19.45 16.51
C ALA A 43 -12.72 -19.52 17.92
N ARG A 44 -12.24 -20.43 18.77
CA ARG A 44 -12.68 -20.55 20.17
C ARG A 44 -12.31 -19.31 20.98
N THR A 45 -11.10 -18.78 20.77
CA THR A 45 -10.62 -17.56 21.44
C THR A 45 -11.42 -16.33 20.99
N LEU A 46 -11.70 -16.23 19.69
CA LEU A 46 -12.40 -15.12 19.07
C LEU A 46 -13.89 -15.08 19.47
N LEU A 47 -14.60 -16.20 19.32
CA LEU A 47 -16.01 -16.33 19.73
C LEU A 47 -16.17 -16.22 21.25
N GLY A 48 -15.26 -16.81 22.02
CA GLY A 48 -15.22 -16.66 23.47
C GLY A 48 -15.03 -15.21 23.92
N ARG A 49 -14.24 -14.41 23.17
CA ARG A 49 -14.01 -12.99 23.46
C ARG A 49 -15.21 -12.12 23.09
N VAL A 50 -15.85 -12.34 21.94
CA VAL A 50 -17.09 -11.63 21.56
C VAL A 50 -18.15 -11.81 22.65
N LEU A 51 -18.30 -13.02 23.17
CA LEU A 51 -19.28 -13.33 24.21
C LEU A 51 -18.86 -12.85 25.60
N THR A 52 -17.57 -12.80 25.92
CA THR A 52 -17.09 -12.17 27.18
C THR A 52 -17.45 -10.69 27.21
N VAL A 53 -17.26 -9.97 26.10
CA VAL A 53 -17.62 -8.55 25.97
C VAL A 53 -19.14 -8.34 26.05
N MET A 54 -19.93 -9.24 25.48
CA MET A 54 -21.40 -9.21 25.59
C MET A 54 -21.86 -9.49 27.03
N ARG A 55 -21.21 -10.43 27.74
CA ARG A 55 -21.51 -10.78 29.13
C ARG A 55 -21.19 -9.62 30.09
N GLU A 56 -20.01 -9.03 29.99
CA GLU A 56 -19.61 -7.89 30.84
C GLU A 56 -20.57 -6.70 30.72
N ARG A 57 -21.17 -6.50 29.53
CA ARG A 57 -22.17 -5.44 29.32
C ARG A 57 -23.61 -5.85 29.66
N ALA A 58 -23.97 -7.12 29.55
CA ALA A 58 -25.27 -7.62 30.05
C ALA A 58 -25.31 -7.58 31.58
N GLU A 59 -24.22 -7.93 32.25
CA GLU A 59 -24.03 -7.78 33.69
C GLU A 59 -24.07 -6.30 34.13
N ALA A 60 -23.45 -5.40 33.35
CA ALA A 60 -23.55 -3.95 33.58
C ALA A 60 -24.95 -3.36 33.37
N ARG A 61 -25.86 -4.10 32.73
CA ARG A 61 -27.28 -3.75 32.54
C ARG A 61 -28.22 -4.54 33.47
N GLU A 62 -27.67 -5.31 34.41
CA GLU A 62 -28.39 -6.19 35.36
C GLU A 62 -29.27 -7.27 34.71
N ASP A 63 -29.05 -7.61 33.44
CA ASP A 63 -29.86 -8.59 32.71
C ASP A 63 -29.30 -10.03 32.87
N ARG A 64 -29.59 -10.61 34.04
CA ARG A 64 -29.05 -11.93 34.46
C ARG A 64 -29.58 -13.11 33.66
N VAL A 65 -30.73 -12.96 32.99
CA VAL A 65 -31.34 -14.03 32.17
C VAL A 65 -30.58 -14.18 30.86
N VAL A 66 -30.24 -13.07 30.20
CA VAL A 66 -29.44 -13.06 28.97
C VAL A 66 -28.02 -13.59 29.20
N ALA A 67 -27.38 -13.20 30.32
CA ALA A 67 -26.05 -13.67 30.67
C ALA A 67 -25.98 -15.20 30.91
N ALA A 68 -27.02 -15.79 31.49
CA ALA A 68 -27.10 -17.23 31.74
C ALA A 68 -27.41 -18.04 30.47
N GLN A 69 -28.35 -17.56 29.64
CA GLN A 69 -28.73 -18.19 28.36
C GLN A 69 -27.54 -18.27 27.40
N MET A 70 -26.71 -17.22 27.35
CA MET A 70 -25.54 -17.15 26.49
C MET A 70 -24.46 -18.18 26.84
N THR A 71 -24.41 -18.71 28.06
CA THR A 71 -23.37 -19.70 28.44
C THR A 71 -23.71 -21.11 27.95
N ALA A 72 -24.99 -21.49 27.97
CA ALA A 72 -25.45 -22.80 27.48
C ALA A 72 -25.47 -22.88 25.93
N ASP A 73 -25.64 -21.74 25.27
CA ASP A 73 -25.63 -21.65 23.81
C ASP A 73 -24.20 -21.66 23.22
N ILE A 74 -23.15 -21.44 24.01
CA ILE A 74 -21.72 -21.42 23.57
C ILE A 74 -21.27 -22.77 23.02
N ASP A 75 -21.39 -23.82 23.84
CA ASP A 75 -20.90 -25.15 23.44
C ASP A 75 -21.76 -25.68 22.28
N THR A 76 -23.06 -25.36 22.30
CA THR A 76 -24.00 -25.69 21.22
C THR A 76 -23.67 -24.97 19.90
N LEU A 77 -23.27 -23.69 19.94
CA LEU A 77 -22.84 -22.93 18.76
C LEU A 77 -21.49 -23.41 18.24
N ILE A 78 -20.54 -23.70 19.13
CA ILE A 78 -19.22 -24.25 18.76
C ILE A 78 -19.38 -25.63 18.12
N ASP A 79 -20.19 -26.51 18.71
CA ASP A 79 -20.47 -27.85 18.18
C ASP A 79 -21.21 -27.79 16.83
N ARG A 80 -22.11 -26.81 16.64
CA ARG A 80 -22.79 -26.58 15.36
C ARG A 80 -21.84 -26.02 14.30
N VAL A 81 -20.96 -25.09 14.66
CA VAL A 81 -19.90 -24.59 13.77
C VAL A 81 -18.92 -25.71 13.42
N GLU A 82 -18.59 -26.61 14.35
CA GLU A 82 -17.81 -27.83 14.09
C GLU A 82 -18.56 -28.80 13.15
N ALA A 83 -19.85 -29.04 13.34
CA ALA A 83 -20.66 -29.88 12.46
C ALA A 83 -20.75 -29.30 11.03
N VAL A 84 -20.91 -27.98 10.93
CA VAL A 84 -20.86 -27.23 9.66
C VAL A 84 -19.45 -27.31 9.05
N ARG A 85 -18.38 -27.26 9.85
CA ARG A 85 -16.98 -27.44 9.39
C ARG A 85 -16.68 -28.86 8.92
N VAL A 86 -17.30 -29.88 9.51
CA VAL A 86 -17.19 -31.27 9.04
C VAL A 86 -17.94 -31.45 7.72
N ALA A 87 -19.07 -30.76 7.55
CA ALA A 87 -19.86 -30.78 6.32
C ALA A 87 -19.32 -29.86 5.20
N LEU A 88 -18.61 -28.78 5.55
CA LEU A 88 -17.95 -27.81 4.65
C LEU A 88 -16.46 -28.05 4.49
N ARG A 89 -15.87 -29.02 5.20
CA ARG A 89 -14.57 -29.56 4.82
C ARG A 89 -14.70 -29.93 3.35
N PRO A 90 -13.83 -29.44 2.46
CA PRO A 90 -13.63 -30.13 1.21
C PRO A 90 -13.45 -31.59 1.57
N GLN A 91 -14.09 -32.49 0.83
CA GLN A 91 -13.68 -33.89 0.83
C GLN A 91 -12.14 -33.91 0.85
N SER A 92 -11.55 -34.75 1.70
CA SER A 92 -10.10 -34.82 1.89
C SER A 92 -9.32 -34.49 0.60
N PRO A 93 -8.13 -33.86 0.66
CA PRO A 93 -7.29 -33.56 -0.52
C PRO A 93 -6.98 -34.76 -1.44
N ALA A 94 -7.43 -35.96 -1.06
CA ALA A 94 -7.41 -37.18 -1.83
C ALA A 94 -8.38 -37.21 -3.03
N ASP A 95 -9.39 -36.34 -3.12
CA ASP A 95 -10.43 -36.42 -4.16
C ASP A 95 -10.34 -35.35 -5.27
N GLN A 96 -9.36 -34.44 -5.24
CA GLN A 96 -9.02 -33.62 -6.41
C GLN A 96 -7.88 -34.28 -7.20
N PRO A 97 -8.00 -34.41 -8.54
CA PRO A 97 -6.97 -35.07 -9.34
C PRO A 97 -5.68 -34.26 -9.31
N SER A 98 -4.64 -34.81 -8.68
CA SER A 98 -3.31 -34.20 -8.69
C SER A 98 -2.75 -34.16 -10.10
N ILE A 99 -2.18 -33.03 -10.52
CA ILE A 99 -1.43 -32.94 -11.78
C ILE A 99 -0.24 -33.90 -11.70
N GLN A 100 -0.15 -34.81 -12.68
CA GLN A 100 0.99 -35.71 -12.80
C GLN A 100 2.08 -35.08 -13.64
N LEU A 101 3.29 -35.01 -13.08
CA LEU A 101 4.49 -34.67 -13.82
C LEU A 101 4.82 -35.80 -14.79
N VAL A 102 5.10 -35.46 -16.05
CA VAL A 102 5.45 -36.43 -17.09
C VAL A 102 6.91 -36.29 -17.52
N SER A 103 7.41 -37.35 -18.16
CA SER A 103 8.67 -37.27 -18.89
C SER A 103 8.48 -36.56 -20.22
N TYR A 104 9.36 -35.61 -20.50
CA TYR A 104 9.38 -34.89 -21.77
C TYR A 104 10.82 -34.49 -22.11
N ASN A 105 11.18 -34.53 -23.39
CA ASN A 105 12.54 -34.24 -23.89
C ASN A 105 13.68 -34.95 -23.13
N GLY A 106 13.45 -36.21 -22.71
CA GLY A 106 14.44 -37.01 -22.00
C GLY A 106 14.64 -36.64 -20.53
N VAL A 107 13.87 -35.69 -20.00
CA VAL A 107 13.85 -35.35 -18.57
C VAL A 107 12.76 -36.18 -17.90
N GLN A 108 13.13 -36.90 -16.84
CA GLN A 108 12.20 -37.67 -16.02
C GLN A 108 11.81 -36.87 -14.78
N PRO A 109 10.56 -37.00 -14.28
CA PRO A 109 10.17 -36.42 -13.01
C PRO A 109 11.13 -36.85 -11.89
N ARG A 110 11.66 -35.87 -11.15
CA ARG A 110 12.66 -36.13 -10.10
C ARG A 110 12.60 -35.09 -8.99
N PRO A 111 12.99 -35.45 -7.76
CA PRO A 111 13.15 -34.46 -6.69
C PRO A 111 14.31 -33.51 -6.99
N ILE A 112 14.11 -32.21 -6.74
CA ILE A 112 15.20 -31.22 -6.83
C ILE A 112 16.18 -31.41 -5.67
N ARG A 113 17.48 -31.40 -5.99
CA ARG A 113 18.57 -31.48 -5.01
C ARG A 113 19.67 -30.46 -5.34
N PRO A 114 20.19 -29.70 -4.36
CA PRO A 114 19.74 -29.64 -2.97
C PRO A 114 18.30 -29.12 -2.86
N THR A 115 17.60 -29.48 -1.77
CA THR A 115 16.23 -29.01 -1.52
C THR A 115 16.22 -27.48 -1.56
N PRO A 116 15.37 -26.84 -2.37
CA PRO A 116 15.30 -25.40 -2.43
C PRO A 116 14.93 -24.79 -1.08
N VAL A 117 15.53 -23.65 -0.77
CA VAL A 117 15.21 -22.88 0.43
C VAL A 117 14.43 -21.65 0.00
N PHE A 118 13.24 -21.47 0.55
CA PHE A 118 12.41 -20.28 0.38
C PHE A 118 12.17 -19.68 1.75
N HIS A 119 12.55 -18.41 1.94
CA HIS A 119 12.35 -17.69 3.20
C HIS A 119 12.76 -18.51 4.44
N GLU A 120 14.02 -18.93 4.48
CA GLU A 120 14.64 -19.76 5.54
C GLU A 120 14.07 -21.20 5.69
N ARG A 121 13.09 -21.60 4.88
CA ARG A 121 12.47 -22.93 4.91
C ARG A 121 12.93 -23.80 3.75
N SER A 122 13.34 -25.03 4.05
CA SER A 122 13.63 -26.05 3.04
C SER A 122 12.32 -26.64 2.52
N VAL A 123 11.94 -26.30 1.30
CA VAL A 123 10.66 -26.76 0.71
C VAL A 123 10.93 -27.88 -0.31
N PRO A 124 10.47 -29.11 -0.05
CA PRO A 124 10.65 -30.23 -0.98
C PRO A 124 9.77 -30.07 -2.22
N VAL A 125 10.43 -30.06 -3.40
CA VAL A 125 9.78 -29.94 -4.71
C VAL A 125 10.26 -31.00 -5.69
N TRP A 126 9.37 -31.38 -6.61
CA TRP A 126 9.68 -32.19 -7.78
C TRP A 126 9.80 -31.32 -9.02
N GLU A 127 10.73 -31.68 -9.88
CA GLU A 127 10.88 -31.13 -11.22
C GLU A 127 10.33 -32.11 -12.24
N GLY A 128 9.55 -31.61 -13.19
CA GLY A 128 9.02 -32.39 -14.30
C GLY A 128 8.27 -31.49 -15.29
N PHE A 129 7.59 -32.10 -16.26
CA PHE A 129 6.82 -31.38 -17.27
C PHE A 129 5.33 -31.54 -17.06
N VAL A 130 4.58 -30.48 -17.35
CA VAL A 130 3.11 -30.43 -17.36
C VAL A 130 2.66 -29.75 -18.65
N ARG A 131 1.50 -30.12 -19.20
CA ARG A 131 0.93 -29.35 -20.30
C ARG A 131 0.45 -28.02 -19.78
N THR A 132 0.75 -26.95 -20.50
CA THR A 132 0.31 -25.58 -20.13
C THR A 132 -1.19 -25.50 -19.89
N ARG A 133 -1.99 -26.22 -20.68
CA ARG A 133 -3.46 -26.25 -20.56
C ARG A 133 -3.99 -26.99 -19.33
N ASP A 134 -3.16 -27.84 -18.72
CA ASP A 134 -3.53 -28.56 -17.50
C ASP A 134 -3.23 -27.69 -16.27
N ILE A 135 -2.43 -26.63 -16.41
CA ILE A 135 -2.13 -25.69 -15.34
C ILE A 135 -3.28 -24.69 -15.23
N ASN A 136 -3.83 -24.56 -14.02
CA ASN A 136 -4.86 -23.57 -13.73
C ASN A 136 -4.24 -22.17 -13.81
N LEU A 137 -4.73 -21.36 -14.75
CA LEU A 137 -4.46 -19.92 -14.70
C LEU A 137 -5.07 -19.39 -13.41
N TRP A 138 -4.21 -18.87 -12.54
CA TRP A 138 -4.59 -18.62 -11.15
C TRP A 138 -5.59 -17.46 -11.04
N GLY A 139 -6.81 -17.80 -10.64
CA GLY A 139 -7.90 -16.87 -10.37
C GLY A 139 -7.73 -16.06 -9.08
N GLU A 140 -6.67 -16.26 -8.29
CA GLU A 140 -6.34 -15.43 -7.10
C GLU A 140 -5.01 -14.69 -7.30
N ASN A 141 -4.63 -14.45 -8.56
CA ASN A 141 -3.46 -13.65 -8.87
C ASN A 141 -3.61 -12.26 -8.25
N GLN A 142 -2.87 -12.02 -7.17
CA GLN A 142 -2.95 -10.80 -6.37
C GLN A 142 -2.63 -9.53 -7.15
N ARG A 143 -1.93 -9.66 -8.30
CA ARG A 143 -1.65 -8.52 -9.20
C ARG A 143 -2.87 -8.03 -9.96
N ILE A 144 -3.87 -8.89 -10.16
CA ILE A 144 -5.11 -8.54 -10.85
C ILE A 144 -6.32 -8.65 -9.92
N ASP A 145 -6.12 -8.75 -8.60
CA ASP A 145 -7.18 -8.88 -7.60
C ASP A 145 -8.27 -7.80 -7.74
N ILE A 146 -7.89 -6.54 -8.01
CA ILE A 146 -8.85 -5.46 -8.27
C ILE A 146 -9.73 -5.79 -9.50
N HIS A 147 -9.11 -6.31 -10.57
CA HIS A 147 -9.77 -6.65 -11.83
C HIS A 147 -10.71 -7.85 -11.67
N LEU A 148 -10.26 -8.87 -10.94
CA LEU A 148 -11.03 -10.08 -10.66
C LEU A 148 -12.26 -9.77 -9.82
N ASN A 149 -12.10 -8.94 -8.79
CA ASN A 149 -13.21 -8.50 -7.96
C ASN A 149 -14.19 -7.61 -8.75
N GLN A 150 -13.70 -6.78 -9.68
CA GLN A 150 -14.54 -5.99 -10.57
C GLN A 150 -15.32 -6.88 -11.55
N PHE A 151 -14.66 -7.87 -12.15
CA PHE A 151 -15.30 -8.85 -13.02
C PHE A 151 -16.40 -9.61 -12.27
N PHE A 152 -16.12 -10.09 -11.06
CA PHE A 152 -17.10 -10.77 -10.23
C PHE A 152 -18.30 -9.87 -9.89
N GLN A 153 -18.07 -8.59 -9.58
CA GLN A 153 -19.17 -7.66 -9.32
C GLN A 153 -20.08 -7.47 -10.54
N VAL A 154 -19.50 -7.38 -11.74
CA VAL A 154 -20.24 -7.16 -12.98
C VAL A 154 -20.95 -8.43 -13.46
N HIS A 155 -20.30 -9.59 -13.35
CA HIS A 155 -20.75 -10.84 -13.96
C HIS A 155 -21.30 -11.88 -12.96
N GLY A 156 -21.11 -11.69 -11.65
CA GLY A 156 -21.54 -12.61 -10.60
C GLY A 156 -20.82 -13.97 -10.57
N ARG A 157 -19.73 -14.10 -11.33
CA ARG A 157 -18.91 -15.33 -11.44
C ARG A 157 -17.43 -15.01 -11.60
N THR A 158 -16.57 -15.99 -11.42
CA THR A 158 -15.14 -15.89 -11.74
C THR A 158 -14.93 -15.91 -13.27
N PRO A 159 -13.87 -15.25 -13.78
CA PRO A 159 -13.55 -15.26 -15.21
C PRO A 159 -13.06 -16.65 -15.65
N GLU A 160 -13.41 -17.03 -16.87
CA GLU A 160 -12.85 -18.22 -17.52
C GLU A 160 -11.41 -17.95 -18.03
N ALA A 161 -10.68 -18.98 -18.44
CA ALA A 161 -9.27 -18.88 -18.83
C ALA A 161 -9.01 -17.82 -19.93
N ASP A 162 -9.88 -17.75 -20.94
CA ASP A 162 -9.75 -16.79 -22.05
C ASP A 162 -10.07 -15.35 -21.61
N GLU A 163 -11.03 -15.18 -20.69
CA GLU A 163 -11.37 -13.88 -20.09
C GLU A 163 -10.25 -13.39 -19.18
N LEU A 164 -9.67 -14.28 -18.38
CA LEU A 164 -8.52 -14.00 -17.53
C LEU A 164 -7.30 -13.59 -18.37
N LEU A 165 -7.07 -14.26 -19.50
CA LEU A 165 -6.05 -13.88 -20.48
C LEU A 165 -6.34 -12.48 -21.06
N ALA A 166 -7.59 -12.17 -21.42
CA ALA A 166 -7.97 -10.86 -21.93
C ALA A 166 -7.77 -9.74 -20.89
N ILE A 167 -8.07 -10.00 -19.61
CA ILE A 167 -7.78 -9.10 -18.48
C ILE A 167 -6.28 -8.86 -18.37
N MET A 168 -5.46 -9.92 -18.38
CA MET A 168 -4.00 -9.81 -18.27
C MET A 168 -3.33 -9.18 -19.49
N LEU A 169 -3.99 -9.12 -20.64
CA LEU A 169 -3.51 -8.42 -21.84
C LEU A 169 -3.97 -6.96 -21.90
N GLY A 170 -4.77 -6.48 -20.94
CA GLY A 170 -5.41 -5.17 -21.01
C GLY A 170 -6.44 -5.05 -22.15
N LYS A 171 -6.89 -6.17 -22.72
CA LYS A 171 -7.82 -6.23 -23.86
C LYS A 171 -9.29 -6.33 -23.44
N MET A 172 -9.55 -6.66 -22.17
CA MET A 172 -10.89 -6.59 -21.60
C MET A 172 -11.16 -5.18 -21.10
N SER A 173 -12.19 -4.53 -21.65
CA SER A 173 -12.64 -3.21 -21.20
C SER A 173 -13.31 -3.32 -19.82
N LEU A 174 -12.54 -3.08 -18.76
CA LEU A 174 -13.06 -2.87 -17.40
C LEU A 174 -12.87 -1.40 -16.99
N PRO A 175 -13.85 -0.76 -16.32
CA PRO A 175 -13.73 0.63 -15.87
C PRO A 175 -12.48 0.88 -15.01
N GLY A 176 -11.63 1.83 -15.43
CA GLY A 176 -10.43 2.22 -14.69
C GLY A 176 -9.11 1.59 -15.18
N LEU A 177 -9.16 0.72 -16.18
CA LEU A 177 -7.97 0.18 -16.84
C LEU A 177 -7.39 1.14 -17.89
N ALA A 178 -6.06 1.19 -17.95
CA ALA A 178 -5.37 1.71 -19.12
C ALA A 178 -5.34 0.63 -20.23
N GLU A 179 -5.44 1.05 -21.49
CA GLU A 179 -5.44 0.15 -22.67
C GLU A 179 -4.02 -0.35 -23.04
N ASP A 180 -3.18 -0.70 -22.07
CA ASP A 180 -1.82 -1.19 -22.30
C ASP A 180 -1.54 -2.53 -21.62
N ASP A 181 -0.64 -3.33 -22.24
CA ASP A 181 -0.15 -4.60 -21.70
C ASP A 181 0.75 -4.33 -20.49
N GLN A 182 0.15 -3.96 -19.36
CA GLN A 182 0.80 -3.64 -18.08
C GLN A 182 1.73 -4.77 -17.59
N PHE A 183 1.48 -6.00 -18.06
CA PHE A 183 2.21 -7.20 -17.70
C PHE A 183 3.23 -7.65 -18.76
N GLU A 184 3.40 -6.89 -19.84
CA GLU A 184 4.29 -7.16 -20.98
C GLU A 184 4.22 -8.64 -21.46
N ILE A 185 3.03 -9.23 -21.43
CA ILE A 185 2.79 -10.63 -21.80
C ILE A 185 3.20 -10.86 -23.25
N GLU A 186 2.94 -9.94 -24.17
CA GLU A 186 3.29 -10.10 -25.58
C GLU A 186 4.81 -10.12 -25.80
N VAL A 187 5.55 -9.29 -25.07
CA VAL A 187 7.02 -9.27 -25.10
C VAL A 187 7.59 -10.58 -24.53
N LEU A 188 7.04 -11.04 -23.41
CA LEU A 188 7.45 -12.29 -22.78
C LEU A 188 7.13 -13.51 -23.67
N ALA A 189 5.97 -13.50 -24.33
CA ALA A 189 5.55 -14.53 -25.26
C ALA A 189 6.51 -14.68 -26.44
N ARG A 190 6.97 -13.57 -27.04
CA ARG A 190 8.01 -13.63 -28.09
C ARG A 190 9.31 -14.28 -27.59
N SER A 191 9.73 -13.98 -26.37
CA SER A 191 10.92 -14.57 -25.76
C SER A 191 10.77 -16.08 -25.49
N ILE A 192 9.61 -16.50 -24.97
CA ILE A 192 9.28 -17.91 -24.71
C ILE A 192 9.11 -18.68 -26.02
N ALA A 193 8.47 -18.11 -27.03
CA ALA A 193 8.33 -18.74 -28.35
C ALA A 193 9.70 -19.03 -28.99
N ALA A 194 10.71 -18.19 -28.74
CA ALA A 194 12.07 -18.40 -29.23
C ALA A 194 12.86 -19.41 -28.39
N ASN A 195 12.75 -19.38 -27.05
CA ASN A 195 13.68 -20.05 -26.15
C ASN A 195 13.08 -21.12 -25.24
N GLY A 196 11.76 -21.26 -25.21
CA GLY A 196 11.03 -21.96 -24.16
C GLY A 196 11.05 -21.22 -22.82
N VAL A 197 10.37 -21.79 -21.83
CA VAL A 197 10.35 -21.28 -20.46
C VAL A 197 11.65 -21.65 -19.75
N ARG A 198 12.49 -20.66 -19.43
CA ARG A 198 13.84 -20.91 -18.85
C ARG A 198 13.85 -21.11 -17.34
N LYS A 199 13.09 -20.29 -16.60
CA LYS A 199 12.92 -20.45 -15.15
C LYS A 199 11.62 -21.23 -14.96
N PRO A 200 11.63 -22.38 -14.26
CA PRO A 200 10.42 -23.16 -14.05
C PRO A 200 9.41 -22.37 -13.19
N PRO A 201 8.12 -22.33 -13.56
CA PRO A 201 7.04 -21.92 -12.67
C PRO A 201 6.94 -22.88 -11.48
N ILE A 202 6.37 -22.41 -10.37
CA ILE A 202 6.12 -23.25 -9.19
C ILE A 202 4.62 -23.46 -9.05
N ILE A 203 4.19 -24.71 -8.91
CA ILE A 203 2.79 -25.10 -8.73
C ILE A 203 2.62 -25.94 -7.47
N ASP A 204 1.41 -25.97 -6.93
CA ASP A 204 0.99 -27.00 -5.99
C ASP A 204 0.60 -28.31 -6.70
N ARG A 205 0.11 -29.29 -5.93
CA ARG A 205 -0.26 -30.61 -6.46
C ARG A 205 -1.51 -30.56 -7.33
N GLU A 206 -2.36 -29.58 -7.06
CA GLU A 206 -3.63 -29.33 -7.74
C GLU A 206 -3.45 -28.55 -9.05
N GLY A 207 -2.25 -27.98 -9.28
CA GLY A 207 -1.93 -27.22 -10.47
C GLY A 207 -2.14 -25.72 -10.35
N ASN A 208 -2.35 -25.20 -9.13
CA ASN A 208 -2.41 -23.77 -8.86
C ASN A 208 -1.00 -23.19 -8.86
N LEU A 209 -0.84 -22.02 -9.48
CA LEU A 209 0.44 -21.33 -9.60
C LEU A 209 0.82 -20.58 -8.32
N LEU A 210 1.97 -20.91 -7.74
CA LEU A 210 2.59 -20.16 -6.64
C LEU A 210 3.58 -19.11 -7.16
N ASP A 211 4.22 -19.38 -8.31
CA ASP A 211 5.07 -18.45 -9.05
C ASP A 211 4.96 -18.72 -10.56
N GLY A 212 5.12 -17.67 -11.36
CA GLY A 212 5.19 -17.79 -12.82
C GLY A 212 3.90 -17.50 -13.57
N ASN A 213 2.93 -16.81 -12.96
CA ASN A 213 1.69 -16.38 -13.62
C ASN A 213 1.95 -15.75 -15.00
N ARG A 214 2.80 -14.72 -15.09
CA ARG A 214 3.16 -14.08 -16.38
C ARG A 214 3.69 -15.09 -17.42
N ARG A 215 4.50 -16.06 -17.00
CA ARG A 215 5.11 -17.07 -17.89
C ARG A 215 4.06 -18.03 -18.44
N ILE A 216 3.17 -18.53 -17.58
CA ILE A 216 2.09 -19.43 -18.01
C ILE A 216 1.07 -18.68 -18.86
N THR A 217 0.67 -17.46 -18.50
CA THR A 217 -0.20 -16.60 -19.32
C THR A 217 0.40 -16.35 -20.70
N ALA A 218 1.70 -16.06 -20.78
CA ALA A 218 2.40 -15.92 -22.07
C ALA A 218 2.40 -17.22 -22.88
N CYS A 219 2.52 -18.40 -22.24
CA CYS A 219 2.39 -19.69 -22.93
C CYS A 219 0.97 -19.89 -23.47
N TYR A 220 -0.06 -19.60 -22.69
CA TYR A 220 -1.46 -19.62 -23.16
C TYR A 220 -1.68 -18.68 -24.35
N PHE A 221 -1.12 -17.46 -24.29
CA PHE A 221 -1.17 -16.52 -25.41
C PHE A 221 -0.53 -17.09 -26.68
N ILE A 222 0.65 -17.71 -26.58
CA ILE A 222 1.31 -18.37 -27.73
C ILE A 222 0.42 -19.45 -28.33
N LEU A 223 -0.18 -20.30 -27.49
CA LEU A 223 -1.01 -21.43 -27.95
C LEU A 223 -2.28 -20.95 -28.66
N ASN A 224 -2.88 -19.86 -28.19
CA ASN A 224 -4.15 -19.33 -28.67
C ASN A 224 -4.02 -18.24 -29.76
N SER A 225 -2.83 -17.64 -29.95
CA SER A 225 -2.59 -16.64 -31.00
C SER A 225 -2.24 -17.29 -32.35
N ASN A 226 -2.59 -16.60 -33.45
CA ASN A 226 -2.19 -16.95 -34.81
C ASN A 226 -0.81 -16.40 -35.21
N ASP A 227 -0.19 -15.59 -34.33
CA ASP A 227 1.10 -14.96 -34.59
C ASP A 227 2.30 -15.92 -34.45
N PHE A 228 2.05 -17.16 -33.99
CA PHE A 228 3.08 -18.15 -33.69
C PHE A 228 2.92 -19.42 -34.52
N ASP A 229 4.05 -19.93 -35.00
CA ASP A 229 4.13 -21.16 -35.78
C ASP A 229 4.00 -22.44 -34.92
N ALA A 230 3.94 -23.60 -35.57
CA ALA A 230 3.77 -24.88 -34.90
C ALA A 230 4.92 -25.26 -33.96
N ASP A 231 6.16 -24.87 -34.27
CA ASP A 231 7.33 -25.18 -33.45
C ASP A 231 7.38 -24.28 -32.21
N GLN A 232 7.03 -23.01 -32.37
CA GLN A 232 6.86 -22.05 -31.28
C GLN A 232 5.75 -22.49 -30.32
N LYS A 233 4.60 -22.94 -30.84
CA LYS A 233 3.51 -23.49 -30.03
C LYS A 233 3.92 -24.76 -29.30
N ARG A 234 4.67 -25.66 -29.95
CA ARG A 234 5.19 -26.88 -29.30
C ARG A 234 6.11 -26.57 -28.12
N ARG A 235 6.91 -25.51 -28.19
CA ARG A 235 7.76 -25.05 -27.07
C ARG A 235 6.95 -24.48 -25.89
N ALA A 236 5.76 -23.96 -26.14
CA ALA A 236 4.85 -23.44 -25.12
C ALA A 236 3.83 -24.47 -24.62
N GLU A 237 3.70 -25.63 -25.28
CA GLU A 237 2.73 -26.67 -24.93
C GLU A 237 3.11 -27.42 -23.65
N TRP A 238 4.39 -27.75 -23.50
CA TRP A 238 4.93 -28.49 -22.36
C TRP A 238 5.93 -27.63 -21.60
N VAL A 239 5.61 -27.31 -20.34
CA VAL A 239 6.41 -26.42 -19.51
C VAL A 239 7.03 -27.23 -18.38
N GLN A 240 8.34 -27.01 -18.17
CA GLN A 240 9.03 -27.53 -17.01
C GLN A 240 8.60 -26.72 -15.77
N VAL A 241 8.13 -27.41 -14.73
CA VAL A 241 7.63 -26.81 -13.50
C VAL A 241 8.32 -27.42 -12.28
N TRP A 242 8.27 -26.70 -11.17
CA TRP A 242 8.53 -27.24 -9.85
C TRP A 242 7.20 -27.44 -9.13
N GLN A 243 6.89 -28.67 -8.74
CA GLN A 243 5.66 -29.01 -8.03
C GLN A 243 5.98 -29.26 -6.55
N LEU A 244 5.18 -28.68 -5.66
CA LEU A 244 5.26 -29.01 -4.23
C LEU A 244 4.94 -30.49 -3.97
N THR A 245 5.63 -31.12 -3.02
CA THR A 245 5.34 -32.51 -2.63
C THR A 245 4.08 -32.62 -1.77
N GLU A 246 3.59 -33.85 -1.57
CA GLU A 246 2.57 -34.20 -0.58
C GLU A 246 2.96 -33.88 0.87
N HIS A 247 4.21 -33.52 1.13
CA HIS A 247 4.73 -33.14 2.44
C HIS A 247 4.82 -31.63 2.66
N ALA A 248 4.54 -30.81 1.64
CA ALA A 248 4.57 -29.36 1.78
C ALA A 248 3.37 -28.86 2.61
N THR A 249 3.62 -28.00 3.59
CA THR A 249 2.58 -27.38 4.41
C THR A 249 2.08 -26.06 3.80
N GLU A 250 1.01 -25.49 4.38
CA GLU A 250 0.55 -24.14 3.97
C GLU A 250 1.62 -23.08 4.26
N ASP A 251 2.35 -23.20 5.37
CA ASP A 251 3.49 -22.33 5.66
C ASP A 251 4.59 -22.43 4.57
N ASP A 252 4.78 -23.61 3.98
CA ASP A 252 5.73 -23.79 2.87
C ASP A 252 5.23 -23.11 1.59
N ARG A 253 3.92 -23.19 1.32
CA ARG A 253 3.27 -22.45 0.21
C ARG A 253 3.45 -20.94 0.40
N GLU A 254 3.19 -20.44 1.61
CA GLU A 254 3.36 -19.02 1.92
C GLU A 254 4.82 -18.58 1.80
N ALA A 255 5.77 -19.38 2.29
CA ALA A 255 7.20 -19.08 2.18
C ALA A 255 7.69 -18.97 0.73
N VAL A 256 7.19 -19.82 -0.17
CA VAL A 256 7.45 -19.72 -1.62
C VAL A 256 6.92 -18.39 -2.17
N ILE A 257 5.69 -18.02 -1.82
CA ILE A 257 5.06 -16.77 -2.29
C ILE A 257 5.83 -15.56 -1.76
N VAL A 258 6.23 -15.55 -0.49
CA VAL A 258 7.00 -14.48 0.14
C VAL A 258 8.38 -14.36 -0.51
N SER A 259 9.16 -15.44 -0.56
CA SER A 259 10.53 -15.41 -1.10
C SER A 259 10.57 -14.93 -2.55
N LEU A 260 9.62 -15.36 -3.39
CA LEU A 260 9.67 -15.05 -4.82
C LEU A 260 9.09 -13.68 -5.20
N ASN A 261 8.39 -13.01 -4.28
CA ASN A 261 7.71 -11.74 -4.58
C ASN A 261 8.06 -10.58 -3.62
N PHE A 262 8.54 -10.85 -2.41
CA PHE A 262 8.98 -9.85 -1.44
C PHE A 262 10.50 -9.70 -1.38
N GLU A 263 11.27 -10.78 -1.55
CA GLU A 263 12.73 -10.70 -1.58
C GLU A 263 13.21 -10.11 -2.93
N PRO A 264 14.24 -9.23 -2.94
CA PRO A 264 14.75 -8.62 -4.15
C PRO A 264 15.53 -9.62 -5.02
N ASP A 265 14.83 -10.44 -5.83
CA ASP A 265 15.42 -11.40 -6.81
C ASP A 265 15.49 -10.83 -8.25
N HIS A 266 15.61 -9.51 -8.43
CA HIS A 266 15.68 -8.84 -9.76
C HIS A 266 14.60 -9.27 -10.78
N LYS A 267 13.47 -9.80 -10.32
CA LYS A 267 12.25 -10.02 -11.11
C LYS A 267 11.47 -8.70 -11.22
N GLN A 268 10.50 -8.62 -12.13
CA GLN A 268 9.50 -7.55 -12.07
C GLN A 268 8.76 -7.68 -10.73
N ASP A 269 9.00 -6.76 -9.81
CA ASP A 269 8.40 -6.73 -8.49
C ASP A 269 6.86 -6.73 -8.55
N TRP A 270 6.22 -7.24 -7.50
CA TRP A 270 4.80 -6.93 -7.29
C TRP A 270 4.59 -5.43 -7.17
N PRO A 271 3.46 -4.89 -7.68
CA PRO A 271 3.07 -3.52 -7.42
C PRO A 271 3.12 -3.24 -5.91
N GLN A 272 3.65 -2.08 -5.54
CA GLN A 272 3.83 -1.72 -4.14
C GLN A 272 2.50 -1.69 -3.38
N TYR A 273 1.39 -1.36 -4.05
CA TYR A 273 0.03 -1.44 -3.49
C TYR A 273 -0.32 -2.87 -3.04
N VAL A 274 0.00 -3.88 -3.86
CA VAL A 274 -0.26 -5.29 -3.53
C VAL A 274 0.60 -5.74 -2.34
N LYS A 275 1.90 -5.43 -2.35
CA LYS A 275 2.80 -5.74 -1.21
C LYS A 275 2.27 -5.10 0.07
N ALA A 276 1.89 -3.83 0.01
CA ALA A 276 1.39 -3.08 1.16
C ALA A 276 0.05 -3.61 1.69
N ARG A 277 -0.89 -3.99 0.80
CA ARG A 277 -2.16 -4.62 1.20
C ARG A 277 -1.92 -5.90 2.01
N LYS A 278 -1.02 -6.77 1.57
CA LYS A 278 -0.69 -8.00 2.30
C LYS A 278 -0.09 -7.75 3.69
N VAL A 279 0.81 -6.77 3.76
CA VAL A 279 1.38 -6.30 5.03
C VAL A 279 0.28 -5.73 5.94
N TYR A 280 -0.65 -4.96 5.37
CA TYR A 280 -1.75 -4.35 6.11
C TYR A 280 -2.79 -5.37 6.59
N GLU A 281 -3.12 -6.39 5.78
CA GLU A 281 -3.99 -7.51 6.17
C GLU A 281 -3.43 -8.23 7.40
N HIS A 282 -2.12 -8.51 7.40
CA HIS A 282 -1.44 -9.12 8.55
C HIS A 282 -1.38 -8.19 9.77
N TRP A 283 -1.18 -6.90 9.54
CA TRP A 283 -1.25 -5.88 10.59
C TRP A 283 -2.62 -5.87 11.26
N GLN A 284 -3.71 -5.86 10.48
CA GLN A 284 -5.08 -5.89 10.99
C GLN A 284 -5.38 -7.21 11.72
N ALA A 285 -4.98 -8.36 11.16
CA ALA A 285 -5.15 -9.65 11.81
C ALA A 285 -4.46 -9.71 13.18
N LEU A 286 -3.21 -9.27 13.27
CA LEU A 286 -2.47 -9.23 14.54
C LEU A 286 -3.07 -8.22 15.53
N LEU A 287 -3.54 -7.06 15.07
CA LEU A 287 -4.23 -6.09 15.93
C LEU A 287 -5.54 -6.66 16.49
N ALA A 288 -6.31 -7.40 15.69
CA ALA A 288 -7.55 -8.04 16.14
C ALA A 288 -7.29 -9.05 17.27
N LEU A 289 -6.14 -9.74 17.25
CA LEU A 289 -5.73 -10.68 18.30
C LEU A 289 -5.32 -10.00 19.62
N GLU A 290 -4.97 -8.70 19.62
CA GLU A 290 -4.57 -7.97 20.85
C GLU A 290 -5.73 -7.69 21.82
N GLY A 291 -6.99 -7.81 21.35
CA GLY A 291 -8.18 -7.56 22.19
C GLY A 291 -8.37 -6.09 22.61
N ARG A 292 -7.58 -5.16 22.06
CA ARG A 292 -7.72 -3.71 22.24
C ARG A 292 -7.60 -3.03 20.88
N ALA A 293 -8.53 -2.13 20.57
CA ALA A 293 -8.57 -1.42 19.29
C ALA A 293 -7.29 -0.61 18.98
N ASN A 294 -6.56 -0.18 20.01
CA ASN A 294 -5.31 0.55 19.85
C ASN A 294 -4.28 0.09 20.91
N PRO A 295 -3.43 -0.90 20.60
CA PRO A 295 -2.38 -1.36 21.51
C PRO A 295 -1.38 -0.24 21.82
N ALA A 296 -0.69 -0.35 22.95
CA ALA A 296 0.33 0.62 23.33
C ALA A 296 1.42 0.75 22.23
N PRO A 297 2.06 1.92 22.06
CA PRO A 297 3.04 2.14 21.00
C PRO A 297 4.19 1.12 20.97
N ALA A 298 4.62 0.66 22.15
CA ALA A 298 5.63 -0.40 22.26
C ALA A 298 5.13 -1.72 21.67
N ARG A 299 3.89 -2.11 21.96
CA ARG A 299 3.29 -3.34 21.44
C ARG A 299 3.09 -3.26 19.92
N GLN A 300 2.62 -2.12 19.43
CA GLN A 300 2.55 -1.86 17.98
C GLN A 300 3.91 -2.02 17.30
N LYS A 301 4.99 -1.55 17.93
CA LYS A 301 6.35 -1.72 17.40
C LYS A 301 6.74 -3.21 17.34
N ASP A 302 6.37 -4.01 18.32
CA ASP A 302 6.65 -5.44 18.32
C ASP A 302 5.85 -6.22 17.26
N ILE A 303 4.59 -5.84 17.04
CA ILE A 303 3.77 -6.37 15.93
C ILE A 303 4.45 -6.03 14.59
N ARG A 304 4.86 -4.78 14.38
CA ARG A 304 5.57 -4.39 13.14
C ARG A 304 6.87 -5.17 12.94
N ARG A 305 7.62 -5.46 14.01
CA ARG A 305 8.82 -6.30 13.94
C ARG A 305 8.52 -7.75 13.59
N ALA A 306 7.42 -8.31 14.09
CA ALA A 306 6.99 -9.67 13.74
C ALA A 306 6.62 -9.76 12.25
N ILE A 307 5.85 -8.78 11.75
CA ILE A 307 5.49 -8.66 10.33
C ILE A 307 6.73 -8.46 9.46
N ALA A 308 7.65 -7.58 9.88
CA ALA A 308 8.90 -7.33 9.17
C ALA A 308 9.72 -8.61 8.96
N ARG A 309 9.82 -9.44 10.00
CA ARG A 309 10.46 -10.77 9.89
C ARG A 309 9.71 -11.67 8.93
N LYS A 310 8.38 -11.78 9.05
CA LYS A 310 7.54 -12.64 8.20
C LYS A 310 7.66 -12.32 6.71
N PHE A 311 7.82 -11.05 6.35
CA PHE A 311 7.91 -10.62 4.95
C PHE A 311 9.33 -10.33 4.47
N ALA A 312 10.37 -10.61 5.28
CA ALA A 312 11.77 -10.26 4.99
C ALA A 312 12.01 -8.77 4.64
N ILE A 313 11.25 -7.85 5.24
CA ILE A 313 11.36 -6.40 5.00
C ILE A 313 11.79 -5.66 6.26
N ALA A 314 12.18 -4.40 6.11
CA ALA A 314 12.56 -3.57 7.24
C ALA A 314 11.32 -3.09 8.04
N THR A 315 11.48 -2.84 9.35
CA THR A 315 10.34 -2.45 10.22
C THR A 315 9.79 -1.06 9.89
N ASP A 316 10.64 -0.17 9.41
CA ASP A 316 10.26 1.13 8.84
C ASP A 316 9.45 0.96 7.56
N GLU A 317 9.80 -0.01 6.71
CA GLU A 317 9.03 -0.35 5.52
C GLU A 317 7.62 -0.86 5.85
N VAL A 318 7.46 -1.70 6.89
CA VAL A 318 6.13 -2.06 7.43
C VAL A 318 5.35 -0.82 7.86
N SER A 319 6.00 0.09 8.59
CA SER A 319 5.37 1.33 9.06
C SER A 319 4.92 2.21 7.89
N ARG A 320 5.74 2.27 6.84
CA ARG A 320 5.45 2.98 5.58
C ARG A 320 4.23 2.36 4.89
N TYR A 321 4.22 1.06 4.66
CA TYR A 321 3.10 0.37 4.00
C TYR A 321 1.78 0.52 4.75
N VAL A 322 1.80 0.40 6.08
CA VAL A 322 0.58 0.60 6.89
C VAL A 322 0.03 2.01 6.70
N GLY A 323 0.87 3.05 6.82
CA GLY A 323 0.42 4.44 6.64
C GLY A 323 -0.06 4.74 5.22
N MET A 324 0.58 4.16 4.19
CA MET A 324 0.14 4.31 2.80
C MET A 324 -1.22 3.68 2.55
N ILE A 325 -1.49 2.49 3.10
CA ILE A 325 -2.79 1.81 2.96
C ILE A 325 -3.88 2.56 3.74
N GLU A 326 -3.59 3.09 4.93
CA GLU A 326 -4.54 3.90 5.69
C GLU A 326 -4.99 5.13 4.88
N LEU A 327 -4.03 5.89 4.33
CA LEU A 327 -4.34 7.05 3.48
C LEU A 327 -5.04 6.67 2.16
N ALA A 328 -4.64 5.56 1.53
CA ALA A 328 -5.30 5.05 0.34
C ALA A 328 -6.75 4.64 0.64
N SER A 329 -7.00 4.01 1.79
CA SER A 329 -8.34 3.61 2.25
C SER A 329 -9.22 4.83 2.51
N GLU A 330 -8.67 5.88 3.14
CA GLU A 330 -9.39 7.14 3.32
C GLU A 330 -9.74 7.81 1.99
N PHE A 331 -8.81 7.80 1.02
CA PHE A 331 -9.07 8.29 -0.33
C PHE A 331 -10.15 7.47 -1.05
N GLU A 332 -10.13 6.14 -0.88
CA GLU A 332 -11.13 5.23 -1.42
C GLU A 332 -12.51 5.52 -0.82
N ASP A 333 -12.61 5.59 0.51
CA ASP A 333 -13.84 5.83 1.26
C ASP A 333 -14.47 7.18 0.92
N TYR A 334 -13.66 8.25 0.82
CA TYR A 334 -14.11 9.58 0.43
C TYR A 334 -14.80 9.56 -0.95
N HIS A 335 -14.16 8.98 -1.95
CA HIS A 335 -14.69 8.98 -3.31
C HIS A 335 -15.87 8.03 -3.50
N VAL A 336 -15.88 6.89 -2.80
CA VAL A 336 -16.97 5.91 -2.90
C VAL A 336 -18.19 6.37 -2.13
N THR A 337 -18.02 6.88 -0.91
CA THR A 337 -19.12 7.24 -0.02
C THR A 337 -19.67 8.63 -0.32
N GLU A 338 -18.79 9.64 -0.34
CA GLU A 338 -19.20 11.04 -0.54
C GLU A 338 -19.31 11.36 -2.03
N GLY A 339 -18.29 11.00 -2.80
CA GLY A 339 -18.25 11.22 -4.25
C GLY A 339 -19.17 10.31 -5.06
N LYS A 340 -19.71 9.24 -4.45
CA LYS A 340 -20.54 8.21 -5.10
C LYS A 340 -19.92 7.64 -6.39
N LYS A 341 -18.59 7.59 -6.43
CA LYS A 341 -17.83 7.06 -7.57
C LYS A 341 -17.80 5.54 -7.51
N ASP A 342 -17.59 4.90 -8.66
CA ASP A 342 -17.45 3.45 -8.73
C ASP A 342 -16.26 2.96 -7.90
N LYS A 343 -16.51 1.96 -7.04
CA LYS A 343 -15.52 1.42 -6.08
C LYS A 343 -14.25 0.95 -6.77
N TYR A 344 -14.37 0.28 -7.91
CA TYR A 344 -13.22 -0.32 -8.60
C TYR A 344 -12.43 0.72 -9.39
N ALA A 345 -13.11 1.67 -10.01
CA ALA A 345 -12.46 2.83 -10.62
C ALA A 345 -11.63 3.62 -9.61
N VAL A 346 -12.15 3.82 -8.38
CA VAL A 346 -11.42 4.49 -7.30
C VAL A 346 -10.22 3.65 -6.83
N LYS A 347 -10.36 2.33 -6.68
CA LYS A 347 -9.24 1.44 -6.35
C LYS A 347 -8.11 1.47 -7.38
N HIS A 348 -8.44 1.48 -8.67
CA HIS A 348 -7.43 1.64 -9.72
C HIS A 348 -6.69 2.98 -9.63
N LYS A 349 -7.40 4.08 -9.28
CA LYS A 349 -6.77 5.38 -9.01
C LYS A 349 -5.85 5.32 -7.79
N ALA A 350 -6.28 4.67 -6.70
CA ALA A 350 -5.48 4.50 -5.50
C ALA A 350 -4.21 3.68 -5.79
N GLU A 351 -4.31 2.60 -6.56
CA GLU A 351 -3.16 1.81 -7.01
C GLU A 351 -2.20 2.63 -7.86
N LYS A 352 -2.71 3.35 -8.88
CA LYS A 352 -1.91 4.20 -9.78
C LYS A 352 -1.10 5.24 -9.00
N TYR A 353 -1.73 5.88 -8.03
CA TYR A 353 -1.11 6.93 -7.21
C TYR A 353 -0.51 6.41 -5.90
N PHE A 354 -0.30 5.10 -5.76
CA PHE A 354 0.02 4.53 -4.46
C PHE A 354 1.26 5.15 -3.82
N GLN A 355 2.30 5.41 -4.63
CA GLN A 355 3.53 6.07 -4.18
C GLN A 355 3.31 7.51 -3.66
N TYR A 356 2.24 8.18 -4.08
CA TYR A 356 1.96 9.55 -3.64
C TYR A 356 1.45 9.54 -2.20
N PHE A 357 0.78 8.47 -1.76
CA PHE A 357 0.37 8.32 -0.36
C PHE A 357 1.57 8.21 0.60
N ASP A 358 2.75 7.76 0.14
CA ASP A 358 3.98 7.85 0.95
C ASP A 358 4.34 9.31 1.23
N GLU A 359 4.25 10.18 0.21
CA GLU A 359 4.51 11.61 0.37
C GLU A 359 3.44 12.32 1.20
N LEU A 360 2.16 11.98 1.00
CA LEU A 360 1.05 12.49 1.81
C LEU A 360 1.21 12.11 3.29
N GLY A 361 1.77 10.92 3.58
CA GLY A 361 2.02 10.45 4.94
C GLY A 361 3.20 11.09 5.67
N LYS A 362 3.97 11.97 5.02
CA LYS A 362 5.17 12.57 5.62
C LYS A 362 4.86 13.78 6.51
N GLY A 363 5.56 13.83 7.65
CA GLY A 363 5.59 14.97 8.56
C GLY A 363 4.36 15.10 9.46
N ARG A 364 4.17 14.14 10.38
CA ARG A 364 3.06 14.07 11.36
C ARG A 364 2.79 15.34 12.19
N ARG A 365 3.80 16.19 12.42
CA ARG A 365 3.67 17.41 13.24
C ARG A 365 3.83 18.70 12.44
N ASN A 366 4.55 18.67 11.33
CA ASN A 366 4.89 19.87 10.56
C ASN A 366 5.26 19.51 9.12
N GLY A 367 4.39 18.77 8.44
CA GLY A 367 4.56 18.41 7.04
C GLY A 367 3.21 18.21 6.36
N VAL A 368 3.22 17.48 5.25
CA VAL A 368 2.02 17.28 4.41
C VAL A 368 0.90 16.61 5.20
N LEU A 369 1.21 15.54 5.93
CA LEU A 369 0.21 14.83 6.74
C LEU A 369 -0.42 15.74 7.80
N ALA A 370 0.38 16.61 8.43
CA ALA A 370 -0.15 17.57 9.39
C ALA A 370 -1.11 18.55 8.70
N ALA A 371 -0.75 19.12 7.55
CA ALA A 371 -1.65 20.01 6.80
C ALA A 371 -2.98 19.34 6.40
N LEU A 372 -2.93 18.07 5.97
CA LEU A 372 -4.13 17.33 5.59
C LEU A 372 -5.04 17.04 6.79
N ASN A 373 -4.46 16.74 7.95
CA ASN A 373 -5.22 16.47 9.17
C ASN A 373 -5.74 17.75 9.86
N ASP A 374 -5.06 18.88 9.65
CA ASP A 374 -5.45 20.17 10.21
C ASP A 374 -6.67 20.76 9.46
N ASP A 375 -6.85 20.44 8.18
CA ASP A 375 -7.93 20.96 7.31
C ASP A 375 -8.52 19.87 6.40
N GLU A 376 -9.68 19.34 6.80
CA GLU A 376 -10.43 18.34 6.02
C GLU A 376 -10.86 18.85 4.64
N SER A 377 -11.16 20.15 4.50
CA SER A 377 -11.55 20.71 3.19
C SER A 377 -10.36 20.72 2.21
N PHE A 378 -9.16 20.99 2.73
CA PHE A 378 -7.93 20.88 1.95
C PHE A 378 -7.63 19.43 1.59
N LYS A 379 -7.84 18.49 2.52
CA LYS A 379 -7.65 17.07 2.27
C LYS A 379 -8.59 16.54 1.18
N SER A 380 -9.88 16.86 1.23
CA SER A 380 -10.86 16.55 0.18
C SER A 380 -10.44 17.12 -1.17
N LEU A 381 -10.01 18.39 -1.21
CA LEU A 381 -9.51 19.02 -2.43
C LEU A 381 -8.30 18.27 -3.01
N VAL A 382 -7.33 17.91 -2.18
CA VAL A 382 -6.14 17.14 -2.63
C VAL A 382 -6.56 15.78 -3.18
N TYR A 383 -7.52 15.10 -2.55
CA TYR A 383 -8.05 13.82 -3.03
C TYR A 383 -8.74 13.96 -4.39
N ASP A 384 -9.59 14.98 -4.58
CA ASP A 384 -10.21 15.26 -5.87
C ASP A 384 -9.17 15.55 -6.97
N LEU A 385 -8.18 16.39 -6.66
CA LEU A 385 -7.10 16.73 -7.60
C LEU A 385 -6.26 15.49 -7.99
N LEU A 386 -6.05 14.57 -7.04
CA LEU A 386 -5.36 13.31 -7.29
C LEU A 386 -6.20 12.39 -8.18
N TYR A 387 -7.50 12.25 -7.90
CA TYR A 387 -8.41 11.44 -8.71
C TYR A 387 -8.49 11.92 -10.16
N ASP A 388 -8.53 13.24 -10.36
CA ASP A 388 -8.63 13.91 -11.67
C ASP A 388 -7.31 13.94 -12.47
N ASP A 389 -6.26 13.25 -12.00
CA ASP A 389 -4.93 13.22 -12.61
C ASP A 389 -4.28 14.62 -12.77
N LYS A 390 -4.56 15.55 -11.85
CA LYS A 390 -4.06 16.93 -11.90
C LYS A 390 -2.64 17.07 -11.34
N PHE A 391 -2.17 16.13 -10.52
CA PHE A 391 -0.74 16.04 -10.15
C PHE A 391 0.08 15.31 -11.22
N LYS A 392 1.23 15.88 -11.59
CA LYS A 392 2.17 15.36 -12.59
C LYS A 392 3.25 14.46 -11.98
N ASN A 393 3.67 14.75 -10.76
CA ASN A 393 4.75 14.04 -10.09
C ASN A 393 4.67 14.20 -8.56
N TRP A 394 5.40 13.35 -7.84
CA TRP A 394 5.45 13.33 -6.39
C TRP A 394 6.14 14.57 -5.77
N ASN A 395 6.95 15.33 -6.53
CA ASN A 395 7.52 16.59 -6.01
C ASN A 395 6.44 17.63 -5.74
N GLN A 396 5.35 17.65 -6.53
CA GLN A 396 4.23 18.55 -6.28
C GLN A 396 3.51 18.22 -4.96
N ILE A 397 3.42 16.94 -4.60
CA ILE A 397 2.82 16.49 -3.33
C ILE A 397 3.61 17.00 -2.13
N ARG A 398 4.95 17.06 -2.23
CA ARG A 398 5.81 17.58 -1.17
C ARG A 398 5.60 19.06 -0.87
N GLU A 399 5.08 19.82 -1.83
CA GLU A 399 4.83 21.26 -1.67
C GLU A 399 3.49 21.56 -1.00
N LEU A 400 2.61 20.57 -0.81
CA LEU A 400 1.25 20.77 -0.29
C LEU A 400 1.21 21.49 1.06
N ARG A 401 2.16 21.23 1.97
CA ARG A 401 2.23 21.95 3.25
C ARG A 401 2.52 23.44 3.05
N ALA A 402 3.36 23.80 2.09
CA ALA A 402 3.67 25.19 1.82
C ALA A 402 2.51 25.88 1.10
N VAL A 403 1.84 25.16 0.20
CA VAL A 403 0.63 25.62 -0.47
C VAL A 403 -0.47 25.88 0.56
N SER A 404 -0.71 24.97 1.51
CA SER A 404 -1.77 25.13 2.52
C SER A 404 -1.60 26.35 3.45
N LEU A 405 -0.42 26.95 3.47
CA LEU A 405 -0.11 28.14 4.29
C LEU A 405 -0.16 29.44 3.47
N ASP A 406 -0.38 29.35 2.16
CA ASP A 406 -0.38 30.47 1.23
C ASP A 406 -1.75 30.57 0.54
N ASP A 407 -2.50 31.62 0.88
CA ASP A 407 -3.88 31.82 0.41
C ASP A 407 -3.97 31.96 -1.12
N GLU A 408 -2.97 32.57 -1.76
CA GLU A 408 -2.93 32.75 -3.22
C GLU A 408 -2.65 31.40 -3.90
N ALA A 409 -1.70 30.64 -3.37
CA ALA A 409 -1.42 29.29 -3.86
C ALA A 409 -2.64 28.37 -3.67
N MET A 410 -3.33 28.47 -2.53
CA MET A 410 -4.56 27.74 -2.25
C MET A 410 -5.70 28.12 -3.21
N ALA A 411 -5.82 29.39 -3.58
CA ALA A 411 -6.80 29.82 -4.58
C ALA A 411 -6.56 29.14 -5.93
N CYS A 412 -5.30 29.03 -6.38
CA CYS A 412 -4.96 28.29 -7.59
C CYS A 412 -5.37 26.81 -7.50
N PHE A 413 -5.17 26.16 -6.35
CA PHE A 413 -5.56 24.75 -6.16
C PHE A 413 -7.08 24.56 -6.17
N ARG A 414 -7.83 25.47 -5.53
CA ARG A 414 -9.30 25.45 -5.56
C ARG A 414 -9.83 25.65 -6.99
N GLU A 415 -9.25 26.59 -7.74
CA GLU A 415 -9.61 26.79 -9.14
C GLU A 415 -9.23 25.56 -9.99
N ALA A 416 -8.07 24.95 -9.75
CA ALA A 416 -7.66 23.73 -10.44
C ALA A 416 -8.70 22.60 -10.27
N GLY A 417 -9.36 22.52 -9.11
CA GLY A 417 -10.47 21.59 -8.86
C GLY A 417 -11.62 21.72 -9.87
N GLN A 418 -11.89 22.93 -10.37
CA GLN A 418 -13.01 23.22 -11.26
C GLN A 418 -12.67 23.15 -12.75
N ARG A 419 -11.38 23.05 -13.09
CA ARG A 419 -10.90 23.02 -14.47
C ARG A 419 -10.68 21.60 -14.99
N ASN A 420 -10.59 21.49 -16.32
CA ASN A 420 -10.16 20.25 -16.96
C ASN A 420 -8.71 19.90 -16.55
N ARG A 421 -8.29 18.66 -16.83
CA ARG A 421 -6.98 18.14 -16.42
C ARG A 421 -5.80 19.04 -16.80
N LYS A 422 -5.78 19.57 -18.04
CA LYS A 422 -4.64 20.33 -18.56
C LYS A 422 -4.54 21.71 -17.91
N GLU A 423 -5.66 22.40 -17.79
CA GLU A 423 -5.75 23.70 -17.12
C GLU A 423 -5.48 23.57 -15.61
N GLY A 424 -6.07 22.55 -14.96
CA GLY A 424 -5.84 22.29 -13.54
C GLY A 424 -4.37 21.99 -13.24
N GLN A 425 -3.69 21.24 -14.12
CA GLN A 425 -2.25 21.00 -14.04
C GLN A 425 -1.42 22.29 -14.10
N GLN A 426 -1.80 23.25 -14.95
CA GLN A 426 -1.10 24.55 -15.05
C GLN A 426 -1.34 25.41 -13.80
N LEU A 427 -2.55 25.37 -13.25
CA LEU A 427 -2.89 26.07 -12.01
C LEU A 427 -2.12 25.52 -10.80
N ILE A 428 -1.95 24.19 -10.71
CA ILE A 428 -1.12 23.56 -9.67
C ILE A 428 0.33 24.04 -9.78
N ASP A 429 0.91 24.04 -10.99
CA ASP A 429 2.28 24.53 -11.20
C ASP A 429 2.41 26.01 -10.81
N THR A 430 1.40 26.82 -11.13
CA THR A 430 1.36 28.26 -10.81
C THR A 430 1.29 28.47 -9.30
N GLY A 431 0.37 27.79 -8.59
CA GLY A 431 0.24 27.89 -7.13
C GLY A 431 1.52 27.47 -6.40
N ILE A 432 2.17 26.41 -6.85
CA ILE A 432 3.46 25.98 -6.29
C ILE A 432 4.55 27.03 -6.53
N ALA A 433 4.61 27.62 -7.71
CA ALA A 433 5.58 28.68 -8.03
C ALA A 433 5.37 29.93 -7.16
N LEU A 434 4.11 30.35 -6.96
CA LEU A 434 3.74 31.46 -6.07
C LEU A 434 4.18 31.19 -4.63
N SER A 435 3.82 30.03 -4.08
CA SER A 435 4.22 29.62 -2.73
C SER A 435 5.75 29.59 -2.54
N LYS A 436 6.51 29.21 -3.58
CA LYS A 436 7.98 29.28 -3.54
C LYS A 436 8.50 30.71 -3.55
N ALA A 437 7.94 31.56 -4.41
CA ALA A 437 8.33 32.97 -4.48
C ALA A 437 8.05 33.70 -3.17
N ASN A 438 6.85 33.51 -2.59
CA ASN A 438 6.43 34.14 -1.34
C ASN A 438 7.34 33.73 -0.17
N ARG A 439 7.67 32.44 -0.04
CA ARG A 439 8.64 31.96 0.97
C ARG A 439 10.04 32.56 0.81
N GLU A 440 10.51 32.78 -0.42
CA GLU A 440 11.82 33.40 -0.64
C GLU A 440 11.81 34.89 -0.25
N VAL A 441 10.70 35.58 -0.51
CA VAL A 441 10.48 36.96 -0.06
C VAL A 441 10.46 37.01 1.47
N GLU A 442 9.68 36.17 2.13
CA GLU A 442 9.61 36.08 3.60
C GLU A 442 10.97 35.77 4.23
N ARG A 443 11.72 34.83 3.64
CA ARG A 443 13.07 34.47 4.07
C ARG A 443 14.02 35.66 3.97
N THR A 444 13.93 36.42 2.88
CA THR A 444 14.74 37.62 2.66
C THR A 444 14.38 38.73 3.64
N VAL A 445 13.09 39.02 3.82
CA VAL A 445 12.59 40.00 4.82
C VAL A 445 13.03 39.60 6.23
N GLY A 446 12.88 38.33 6.59
CA GLY A 446 13.33 37.81 7.89
C GLY A 446 14.85 37.91 8.07
N ALA A 447 15.64 37.69 7.01
CA ALA A 447 17.08 37.91 7.04
C ALA A 447 17.43 39.39 7.28
N ASN A 448 16.79 40.30 6.55
CA ASN A 448 16.97 41.74 6.75
C ASN A 448 16.58 42.14 8.18
N LYS A 449 15.50 41.60 8.72
CA LYS A 449 15.10 41.89 10.10
C LYS A 449 16.12 41.42 11.13
N ARG A 450 16.73 40.24 10.92
CA ARG A 450 17.83 39.76 11.78
C ARG A 450 19.05 40.66 11.69
N VAL A 451 19.38 41.14 10.49
CA VAL A 451 20.46 42.12 10.29
C VAL A 451 20.14 43.43 11.03
N GLU A 452 18.93 43.99 10.91
CA GLU A 452 18.52 45.19 11.66
C GLU A 452 18.68 45.01 13.17
N VAL A 453 18.19 43.90 13.72
CA VAL A 453 18.29 43.60 15.16
C VAL A 453 19.76 43.48 15.58
N PHE A 454 20.58 42.83 14.76
CA PHE A 454 22.02 42.70 15.02
C PHE A 454 22.76 44.03 14.96
N THR A 455 22.45 44.89 13.98
CA THR A 455 23.03 46.23 13.85
C THR A 455 22.66 47.09 15.06
N LYS A 456 21.38 47.09 15.47
CA LYS A 456 20.95 47.79 16.69
C LYS A 456 21.65 47.26 17.94
N TRP A 457 21.88 45.95 18.01
CA TRP A 457 22.66 45.37 19.09
C TRP A 457 24.11 45.86 19.07
N LEU A 458 24.76 45.91 17.90
CA LEU A 458 26.13 46.42 17.75
C LEU A 458 26.25 47.90 18.15
N GLU A 459 25.28 48.74 17.79
CA GLU A 459 25.24 50.16 18.17
C GLU A 459 25.17 50.36 19.68
N ASN A 460 24.48 49.46 20.40
CA ASN A 460 24.28 49.52 21.84
C ASN A 460 25.24 48.61 22.63
N ALA A 461 26.13 47.91 21.94
CA ALA A 461 27.03 46.94 22.55
C ALA A 461 28.11 47.64 23.39
N PRO A 462 28.27 47.30 24.69
CA PRO A 462 29.29 47.92 25.52
C PRO A 462 30.69 47.44 25.10
N VAL A 463 31.63 48.37 24.91
CA VAL A 463 33.00 48.13 24.36
C VAL A 463 33.74 46.96 25.03
N LYS A 464 33.44 46.68 26.31
CA LYS A 464 34.03 45.56 27.07
C LYS A 464 33.77 44.18 26.44
N ILE A 465 32.70 43.99 25.67
CA ILE A 465 32.40 42.69 25.04
C ILE A 465 33.35 42.35 23.89
N PHE A 466 34.02 43.36 23.33
CA PHE A 466 35.00 43.20 22.25
C PHE A 466 36.43 43.06 22.77
N ARG A 467 36.64 43.15 24.09
CA ARG A 467 37.95 43.00 24.72
C ARG A 467 38.10 41.58 25.29
N PRO A 468 39.28 40.94 25.14
CA PRO A 468 39.53 39.66 25.77
C PRO A 468 39.54 39.79 27.31
N GLY A 469 38.96 38.82 28.01
CA GLY A 469 39.05 38.70 29.48
C GLY A 469 37.72 38.58 30.25
N PRO A 470 36.71 39.44 30.01
CA PRO A 470 35.41 39.32 30.67
C PRO A 470 34.69 37.99 30.34
N PRO A 471 33.88 37.43 31.26
CA PRO A 471 33.10 36.21 30.99
C PRO A 471 32.12 36.36 29.82
N ASP A 472 31.63 37.58 29.63
CA ASP A 472 30.65 37.93 28.59
C ASP A 472 31.32 38.45 27.30
N ALA A 473 32.64 38.31 27.17
CA ALA A 473 33.36 38.72 25.97
C ALA A 473 33.11 37.75 24.82
N LEU A 474 33.06 38.30 23.59
CA LEU A 474 33.03 37.48 22.39
C LEU A 474 34.33 36.67 22.29
N SER A 475 34.21 35.41 21.86
CA SER A 475 35.38 34.58 21.57
C SER A 475 36.24 35.22 20.47
N GLN A 476 37.54 34.96 20.49
CA GLN A 476 38.46 35.45 19.46
C GLN A 476 38.04 35.01 18.05
N GLU A 477 37.52 33.79 17.91
CA GLU A 477 36.97 33.30 16.65
C GLU A 477 35.77 34.12 16.17
N ASN A 478 34.83 34.43 17.06
CA ASN A 478 33.65 35.23 16.74
C ASN A 478 34.00 36.69 16.41
N LEU A 479 34.99 37.27 17.09
CA LEU A 479 35.54 38.59 16.76
C LEU A 479 36.16 38.60 15.37
N HIS A 480 36.90 37.55 15.01
CA HIS A 480 37.52 37.44 13.69
C HIS A 480 36.48 37.27 12.57
N ARG A 481 35.42 36.49 12.82
CA ARG A 481 34.28 36.34 11.91
C ARG A 481 33.50 37.65 11.74
N LEU A 482 33.25 38.36 12.84
CA LEU A 482 32.60 39.68 12.83
C LEU A 482 33.43 40.69 12.04
N TYR A 483 34.74 40.76 12.27
CA TYR A 483 35.65 41.64 11.53
C TYR A 483 35.61 41.38 10.02
N ARG A 484 35.66 40.11 9.59
CA ARG A 484 35.55 39.75 8.17
C ARG A 484 34.20 40.15 7.57
N ALA A 485 33.11 39.94 8.31
CA ALA A 485 31.78 40.32 7.86
C ALA A 485 31.65 41.85 7.70
N LEU A 486 32.13 42.63 8.67
CA LEU A 486 32.13 44.10 8.60
C LEU A 486 33.02 44.62 7.46
N LYS A 487 34.19 44.02 7.22
CA LYS A 487 35.06 44.35 6.08
C LYS A 487 34.39 44.08 4.74
N LEU A 488 33.63 42.99 4.63
CA LEU A 488 32.84 42.70 3.44
C LEU A 488 31.76 43.77 3.25
N VAL A 489 31.01 44.10 4.30
CA VAL A 489 29.96 45.14 4.23
C VAL A 489 30.54 46.51 3.86
N GLU A 490 31.69 46.90 4.42
CA GLU A 490 32.40 48.14 4.10
C GLU A 490 32.63 48.32 2.59
N SER A 491 32.90 47.24 1.86
CA SER A 491 33.09 47.30 0.39
C SER A 491 31.82 47.66 -0.40
N TYR A 492 30.64 47.60 0.22
CA TYR A 492 29.34 47.92 -0.39
C TYR A 492 28.73 49.22 0.13
N VAL A 493 29.34 49.88 1.13
CA VAL A 493 28.86 51.17 1.63
C VAL A 493 29.39 52.29 0.73
N VAL A 494 28.50 52.99 0.03
CA VAL A 494 28.87 54.17 -0.77
C VAL A 494 29.03 55.39 0.16
N PRO A 495 30.15 56.14 0.12
CA PRO A 495 30.33 57.34 0.94
C PRO A 495 29.28 58.42 0.60
N SER A 496 28.65 59.02 1.61
CA SER A 496 27.59 60.03 1.43
C SER A 496 28.09 61.45 1.06
N ASP A 497 29.38 61.64 0.82
CA ASP A 497 29.97 62.99 0.72
C ASP A 497 30.32 63.38 -0.72
N ALA A 498 29.32 63.36 -1.61
CA ALA A 498 29.45 63.89 -2.97
C ALA A 498 28.28 64.81 -3.39
N SER A 499 27.71 65.56 -2.44
CA SER A 499 26.78 66.64 -2.74
C SER A 499 27.09 67.88 -1.91
N THR A 500 27.28 69.00 -2.62
CA THR A 500 27.40 70.41 -2.19
C THR A 500 28.77 70.92 -1.69
N SER A 501 29.55 71.46 -2.62
CA SER A 501 30.29 72.73 -2.45
C SER A 501 30.89 73.18 -3.79
N SER A 502 30.05 73.81 -4.62
CA SER A 502 30.49 74.74 -5.67
C SER A 502 29.80 76.07 -5.41
N GLU A 503 30.31 76.80 -4.41
CA GLU A 503 30.12 78.24 -4.35
C GLU A 503 31.40 78.87 -4.90
N ALA A 504 31.32 79.28 -6.16
CA ALA A 504 32.31 80.14 -6.79
C ALA A 504 32.17 81.55 -6.21
N HIS A 505 33.07 81.91 -5.30
CA HIS A 505 33.38 83.31 -5.03
C HIS A 505 34.43 83.80 -6.03
N HIS A 506 33.99 84.58 -7.02
CA HIS A 506 34.85 85.52 -7.76
C HIS A 506 34.31 86.94 -7.54
N ALA A 507 35.05 87.75 -6.78
CA ALA A 507 35.10 89.20 -6.89
C ALA A 507 36.39 89.70 -6.22
N GLY A 508 37.26 90.38 -6.98
CA GLY A 508 38.50 91.00 -6.52
C GLY A 508 39.65 90.75 -7.47
#